data_AF-A0AA43A377-F1
#
_entry.id   AF-A0AA43A377-F1
#
_cell.length_a   1.000
_cell.length_b   1.000
_cell.length_c   1.000
_cell.angle_alpha   90.00
_cell.angle_beta   90.00
_cell.angle_gamma   90.00
#
_symmetry.space_group_name_H-M   'P 1'
#
loop_
_entity.id
_entity.type
_entity.pdbx_description
1 polymer ?
#
loop_
_entity_poly.entity_id
_entity_poly.type
_entity_poly.pdbx_seq_one_letter_code
_entity_poly.pdbx_strand_id
1 'polypeptide(L)' 'MKQKTIYSCQQCGLQSPKWLGKCPDCGQWNSLVEETVTVAKKGGKIVPLRSESNPVRLAEVSSTDEDRLHCGIVEFDRV' A
#
# COMPACT_ATOMS: atom_id res chain seq x y z
N MET A 1 -14.59 -18.46 4.10
CA MET A 1 -13.36 -17.78 4.56
C MET A 1 -12.26 -18.16 3.58
N LYS A 2 -11.59 -17.22 2.91
CA LYS A 2 -10.52 -17.58 1.95
C LYS A 2 -9.25 -17.85 2.76
N GLN A 3 -8.79 -19.10 2.77
CA GLN A 3 -7.52 -19.45 3.39
C GLN A 3 -6.40 -18.73 2.64
N LYS A 4 -5.50 -18.07 3.37
CA LYS A 4 -4.32 -17.44 2.79
C LYS A 4 -3.14 -18.35 3.09
N THR A 5 -2.49 -18.79 2.02
CA THR A 5 -1.27 -19.59 2.09
C THR A 5 -0.07 -18.66 2.28
N ILE A 6 0.82 -19.01 3.21
CA ILE A 6 2.09 -18.31 3.47
C ILE A 6 3.20 -19.36 3.51
N TYR A 7 4.38 -19.02 3.04
CA TYR A 7 5.57 -19.87 3.07
C TYR A 7 6.50 -19.40 4.19
N SER A 8 6.76 -20.25 5.18
CA SER A 8 7.57 -19.98 6.37
C SER A 8 8.90 -20.70 6.28
N CYS A 9 10.01 -20.00 6.53
CA CYS A 9 11.34 -20.60 6.55
C CYS A 9 11.61 -21.31 7.88
N GLN A 10 11.88 -22.62 7.85
CA GLN A 10 12.16 -23.41 9.05
C GLN A 10 13.49 -23.08 9.74
N GLN A 11 14.38 -22.33 9.08
CA GLN A 11 15.69 -21.98 9.64
C GLN A 11 15.73 -20.60 10.33
N CYS A 12 15.00 -19.62 9.78
CA CYS A 12 15.04 -18.24 10.27
C CYS A 12 13.66 -17.65 10.60
N GLY A 13 12.57 -18.35 10.27
CA GLY A 13 11.20 -17.88 10.53
C GLY A 13 10.68 -16.83 9.54
N LEU A 14 11.44 -16.48 8.49
CA LEU A 14 10.96 -15.56 7.46
C LEU A 14 9.68 -16.10 6.79
N GLN A 15 8.67 -15.24 6.67
CA GLN A 15 7.43 -15.54 5.98
C GLN A 15 7.33 -14.81 4.62
N SER A 16 6.93 -15.53 3.58
CA SER A 16 6.73 -15.01 2.23
C SER A 16 5.35 -15.44 1.68
N PRO A 17 4.62 -14.59 0.95
CA PRO A 17 3.35 -14.96 0.34
C PRO A 17 3.49 -15.86 -0.90
N LYS A 18 4.72 -16.09 -1.39
CA LYS A 18 5.04 -16.93 -2.56
C LYS A 18 6.23 -17.84 -2.28
N TRP A 19 6.24 -19.03 -2.89
CA TRP A 19 7.37 -19.94 -2.86
C TRP A 19 8.55 -19.34 -3.65
N LEU A 20 9.73 -19.31 -3.06
CA LEU A 20 10.93 -18.72 -3.66
C LEU A 20 12.08 -19.72 -3.88
N GLY A 21 11.95 -20.97 -3.41
CA GLY A 21 12.99 -22.01 -3.49
C GLY A 21 14.18 -21.78 -2.55
N LYS A 22 14.70 -20.55 -2.49
CA LYS A 22 15.74 -20.09 -1.56
C LYS A 22 15.18 -19.03 -0.62
N CYS A 23 15.48 -19.15 0.67
CA CYS A 23 15.15 -18.11 1.64
C CYS A 23 16.01 -16.84 1.38
N PRO A 24 15.42 -15.64 1.20
CA PRO A 24 16.18 -14.41 0.98
C PRO A 24 16.88 -13.88 2.24
N ASP A 25 16.49 -14.34 3.43
CA ASP A 25 17.07 -13.89 4.70
C ASP A 25 18.28 -14.76 5.10
N CYS A 26 18.09 -16.07 5.27
CA CYS A 26 19.17 -16.98 5.67
C CYS A 26 19.88 -17.69 4.50
N GLY A 27 19.43 -17.50 3.26
CA GLY A 27 20.04 -18.10 2.07
C GLY A 27 19.82 -19.61 1.90
N GLN A 28 19.09 -20.27 2.80
CA GLN A 28 18.90 -21.72 2.74
C GLN A 28 17.92 -22.14 1.64
N TRP A 29 18.29 -23.19 0.93
CA TRP A 29 17.46 -23.82 -0.10
C TRP A 29 16.46 -24.80 0.52
N ASN A 30 15.28 -24.93 -0.08
CA ASN A 30 14.23 -25.89 0.34
C ASN A 30 13.80 -25.76 1.81
N SER A 31 14.04 -24.61 2.43
CA SER A 31 13.70 -24.34 3.83
C SER A 31 12.33 -23.68 4.00
N LEU A 32 11.70 -23.25 2.90
CA LEU A 32 10.38 -22.62 2.88
C LEU A 32 9.29 -23.70 2.84
N VAL A 33 8.46 -23.74 3.87
CA VAL A 33 7.35 -24.69 4.02
C VAL A 33 6.02 -23.96 4.00
N GLU A 34 5.02 -24.56 3.39
CA GLU A 34 3.68 -24.01 3.27
C GLU A 34 2.91 -24.09 4.59
N GLU A 35 2.44 -22.95 5.08
CA GLU A 35 1.58 -22.82 6.25
C GLU A 35 0.24 -22.18 5.85
N THR A 36 -0.86 -22.78 6.28
CA THR A 36 -2.20 -22.22 6.08
C THR A 36 -2.54 -21.32 7.26
N VAL A 37 -2.68 -20.02 6.99
CA VAL A 37 -3.05 -19.06 8.04
C VAL A 37 -4.53 -18.76 7.94
N THR A 38 -5.25 -19.11 9.01
CA THR A 38 -6.61 -18.63 9.24
C THR A 38 -6.50 -17.16 9.67
N VAL A 39 -6.58 -16.26 8.70
CA VAL A 39 -6.72 -14.84 9.01
C VAL A 39 -8.10 -14.66 9.62
N ALA A 40 -8.19 -14.70 10.96
CA ALA A 40 -9.33 -14.15 11.66
C ALA A 40 -9.50 -12.74 11.12
N LYS A 41 -10.68 -12.42 10.56
CA LYS A 41 -10.99 -11.04 10.19
C LYS A 41 -10.88 -10.23 11.48
N LYS A 42 -9.72 -9.60 11.73
CA LYS A 42 -9.70 -8.38 12.52
C LYS A 42 -10.59 -7.45 11.72
N GLY A 43 -11.85 -7.36 12.14
CA GLY A 43 -12.78 -6.35 11.67
C GLY A 43 -12.21 -5.02 12.09
N GLY A 44 -11.16 -4.57 11.39
CA GLY A 44 -10.83 -3.18 11.33
C GLY A 44 -12.10 -2.56 10.80
N LYS A 45 -12.81 -1.84 11.68
CA LYS A 45 -13.82 -0.90 11.23
C LYS A 45 -13.09 -0.07 10.20
N ILE A 46 -13.41 -0.27 8.93
CA ILE A 46 -13.08 0.67 7.89
C ILE A 46 -13.89 1.89 8.35
N VAL A 47 -13.24 2.77 9.10
CA VAL A 47 -13.74 4.11 9.31
C VAL A 47 -13.73 4.66 7.89
N PRO A 48 -14.89 4.87 7.26
CA PRO A 48 -14.88 5.53 5.97
C PRO A 48 -14.14 6.84 6.22
N LEU A 49 -13.01 7.04 5.54
CA LEU A 49 -12.45 8.37 5.44
C LEU A 49 -13.59 9.19 4.81
N ARG A 50 -14.27 9.99 5.63
CA ARG A 50 -15.28 10.92 5.14
C ARG A 50 -14.54 12.01 4.39
N SER A 51 -14.12 11.68 3.17
CA SER A 51 -13.92 12.65 2.13
C SER A 51 -15.28 12.77 1.45
N GLU A 52 -16.05 13.82 1.78
CA GLU A 52 -17.25 14.22 1.04
C GLU A 52 -16.91 14.77 -0.36
N SER A 53 -15.78 14.35 -0.94
CA SER A 53 -15.41 14.69 -2.30
C SER A 53 -15.93 13.59 -3.22
N ASN A 54 -17.12 13.82 -3.76
CA ASN A 54 -17.57 13.05 -4.91
C ASN A 54 -16.68 13.39 -6.12
N PRO A 55 -16.25 12.41 -6.92
CA PRO A 55 -15.50 12.70 -8.14
C PRO A 55 -16.37 13.51 -9.11
N VAL A 56 -15.82 14.62 -9.60
CA VAL A 56 -16.45 15.52 -10.57
C VAL A 56 -15.68 15.42 -11.87
N ARG A 57 -16.37 15.53 -13.02
CA ARG A 57 -15.69 15.55 -14.32
C ARG A 57 -14.84 16.82 -14.41
N LEU A 58 -13.68 16.74 -15.08
CA LEU A 58 -12.82 17.92 -15.23
C LEU A 58 -13.56 19.11 -15.89
N ALA A 59 -14.48 18.83 -16.82
CA ALA A 59 -15.31 19.85 -17.46
C ALA A 59 -16.31 20.56 -16.54
N GLU A 60 -16.62 19.97 -15.38
CA GLU A 60 -17.57 20.49 -14.39
C GLU A 60 -16.84 21.22 -13.25
N VAL A 61 -15.50 21.25 -13.25
CA VAL A 61 -14.71 22.02 -12.28
C VAL A 61 -14.75 23.50 -12.66
N SER A 62 -15.28 24.34 -11.78
CA SER A 62 -15.23 25.79 -11.94
C SER A 62 -13.78 26.29 -11.78
N SER A 63 -13.28 27.01 -12.78
CA SER A 63 -12.07 27.82 -12.61
C SER A 63 -12.47 29.17 -12.05
N THR A 64 -11.68 29.67 -11.10
CA THR A 64 -11.77 31.04 -10.60
C THR A 64 -10.46 31.72 -10.92
N ASP A 65 -10.54 32.96 -11.39
CA ASP A 65 -9.36 33.78 -11.61
C ASP A 65 -8.92 34.32 -10.24
N GLU A 66 -7.73 33.94 -9.81
CA GLU A 66 -7.14 34.39 -8.55
C GLU A 66 -5.84 35.13 -8.84
N ASP A 67 -5.55 36.14 -8.03
CA ASP A 67 -4.32 36.90 -8.14
C ASP A 67 -3.09 36.02 -7.87
N ARG A 68 -2.02 36.30 -8.61
CA ARG A 68 -0.76 35.58 -8.46
C ARG A 68 -0.09 35.89 -7.12
N LEU A 69 0.06 34.85 -6.29
CA LEU A 69 0.78 34.95 -5.03
C LEU A 69 2.29 34.92 -5.26
N HIS A 70 2.97 36.00 -4.87
CA HIS A 70 4.44 36.04 -4.84
C HIS A 70 4.94 35.39 -3.56
N CYS A 71 5.77 34.35 -3.69
CA CYS A 71 6.32 33.60 -2.56
C CYS A 71 7.69 34.13 -2.09
N GLY A 72 8.28 35.08 -2.83
CA GLY A 72 9.57 35.71 -2.50
C GLY A 72 10.78 34.90 -2.96
N ILE A 73 10.56 33.76 -3.62
CA ILE A 73 11.62 32.95 -4.22
C ILE A 73 11.58 33.18 -5.72
N VAL A 74 12.60 33.90 -6.22
CA VAL A 74 12.67 34.38 -7.61
C VAL A 74 12.39 33.29 -8.64
N GLU A 75 12.86 32.05 -8.43
CA GLU A 75 12.65 30.96 -9.38
C GLU A 75 11.18 30.51 -9.46
N PHE A 76 10.47 30.47 -8.33
CA PHE A 76 9.05 30.11 -8.29
C PHE A 76 8.16 31.27 -8.76
N ASP A 77 8.61 32.51 -8.56
CA ASP A 77 7.92 33.72 -9.00
C ASP A 77 8.13 34.04 -10.50
N ARG A 78 8.59 33.07 -11.32
CA ARG A 78 8.79 33.25 -12.78
C ARG A 78 7.57 33.02 -13.68
N VAL A 79 6.62 32.19 -13.25
CA VAL A 79 5.43 31.78 -14.02
C VAL A 79 4.15 32.25 -13.38
#